data_AF-T2MDW4-F1
#
_entry.id   AF-T2MDW4-F1
#
_cell.length_a   1.000
_cell.length_b   1.000
_cell.length_c   1.000
_cell.angle_alpha   90.00
_cell.angle_beta   90.00
_cell.angle_gamma   90.00
#
_symmetry.space_group_name_H-M   'P 1'
#
loop_
_entity.id
_entity.type
_entity.pdbx_description
1 polymer ?
#
loop_
_entity_poly.entity_id
_entity_poly.type
_entity_poly.pdbx_seq_one_letter_code
_entity_poly.pdbx_strand_id
1 'polypeptide(L)'
;KVEFLRTRWGLAFSAVMNFLMSFNMAIGICVMFDVLPTTLNVGQIFPYVVILIGIENFWIITKSVMSTKKDFEVKHRIALGLGMEGWYITKNLLVEILLLFIGYASGIGGMQEFSVFALACYLSDFFLQFTFFVPILAVDVRRAE
;
A
#
# COMPACT_ATOMS: atom_id res chain seq x y z
N LYS A 1 16.60 -1.77 -23.08
CA LYS A 1 15.81 -0.53 -22.90
C LYS A 1 14.30 -0.77 -22.99
N VAL A 2 13.79 -1.60 -23.93
CA VAL A 2 12.34 -1.88 -24.08
C VAL A 2 11.77 -2.71 -22.91
N GLU A 3 12.53 -3.68 -22.36
CA GLU A 3 12.10 -4.42 -21.16
C GLU A 3 11.99 -3.56 -19.91
N PHE A 4 12.91 -2.61 -19.71
CA PHE A 4 12.89 -1.68 -18.58
C PHE A 4 11.64 -0.78 -18.59
N LEU A 5 11.10 -0.48 -19.77
CA LEU A 5 9.83 0.24 -19.93
C LEU A 5 8.63 -0.68 -19.70
N ARG A 6 8.63 -1.91 -20.23
CA ARG A 6 7.54 -2.89 -20.04
C ARG A 6 7.32 -3.24 -18.56
N THR A 7 8.41 -3.40 -17.82
CA THR A 7 8.46 -3.64 -16.37
C THR A 7 7.74 -2.52 -15.61
N ARG A 8 7.99 -1.25 -15.97
CA ARG A 8 7.33 -0.08 -15.33
C ARG A 8 5.82 -0.06 -15.54
N TRP A 9 5.33 -0.39 -16.73
CA TRP A 9 3.89 -0.44 -17.01
C TRP A 9 3.21 -1.60 -16.28
N GLY A 10 3.85 -2.78 -16.22
CA GLY A 10 3.34 -3.93 -15.48
C GLY A 10 3.28 -3.68 -13.97
N LEU A 11 4.32 -3.09 -13.40
CA LEU A 11 4.36 -2.72 -11.97
C LEU A 11 3.34 -1.64 -11.63
N ALA A 12 3.18 -0.62 -12.48
CA ALA A 12 2.15 0.39 -12.30
C ALA A 12 0.74 -0.22 -12.33
N PHE A 13 0.48 -1.13 -13.28
CA PHE A 13 -0.79 -1.85 -13.34
C PHE A 13 -1.04 -2.70 -12.09
N SER A 14 -0.01 -3.41 -11.60
CA SER A 14 -0.09 -4.20 -10.37
C SER A 14 -0.38 -3.33 -9.15
N ALA A 15 0.20 -2.12 -9.06
CA ALA A 15 -0.06 -1.19 -7.96
C ALA A 15 -1.51 -0.68 -8.00
N VAL A 16 -2.03 -0.34 -9.18
CA VAL A 16 -3.43 0.06 -9.35
C VAL A 16 -4.38 -1.08 -8.96
N MET A 17 -4.10 -2.32 -9.38
CA MET A 17 -4.90 -3.48 -8.98
C MET A 17 -4.85 -3.72 -7.47
N ASN A 18 -3.68 -3.58 -6.84
CA ASN A 18 -3.53 -3.70 -5.38
C ASN A 18 -4.42 -2.69 -4.66
N PHE A 19 -4.39 -1.43 -5.10
CA PHE A 19 -5.19 -0.36 -4.53
C PHE A 19 -6.70 -0.64 -4.65
N LEU A 20 -7.15 -1.07 -5.83
CA LEU A 20 -8.55 -1.42 -6.05
C LEU A 20 -8.99 -2.59 -5.16
N MET A 21 -8.18 -3.64 -5.04
CA MET A 21 -8.47 -4.78 -4.16
C MET A 21 -8.52 -4.36 -2.70
N SER A 22 -7.57 -3.54 -2.24
CA SER A 22 -7.53 -3.02 -0.88
C SER A 22 -8.77 -2.20 -0.56
N PHE A 23 -9.15 -1.29 -1.46
CA PHE A 23 -10.33 -0.45 -1.28
C PHE A 23 -11.61 -1.26 -1.18
N ASN A 24 -11.79 -2.27 -2.05
CA ASN A 24 -12.93 -3.17 -1.98
C ASN A 24 -12.92 -4.01 -0.69
N MET A 25 -11.76 -4.49 -0.24
CA MET A 25 -11.63 -5.25 1.00
C MET A 25 -11.98 -4.39 2.22
N ALA A 26 -11.52 -3.15 2.25
CA ALA A 26 -11.83 -2.21 3.32
C ALA A 26 -13.31 -1.84 3.39
N ILE A 27 -13.97 -1.62 2.23
CA ILE A 27 -15.42 -1.46 2.18
C ILE A 27 -16.11 -2.71 2.74
N GLY A 28 -15.70 -3.90 2.31
CA GLY A 28 -16.27 -5.16 2.80
C GLY A 28 -16.14 -5.33 4.32
N ILE A 29 -14.98 -4.97 4.88
CA ILE A 29 -14.75 -4.96 6.33
C ILE A 29 -15.69 -3.97 7.01
N CYS A 30 -15.79 -2.73 6.50
CA CYS A 30 -16.66 -1.72 7.11
C CYS A 30 -18.15 -2.10 7.05
N VAL A 31 -18.60 -2.76 5.97
CA VAL A 31 -19.95 -3.33 5.88
C VAL A 31 -20.15 -4.43 6.92
N MET A 32 -19.18 -5.34 7.07
CA MET A 32 -19.29 -6.47 8.01
C MET A 32 -19.40 -6.02 9.47
N PHE A 33 -18.76 -4.92 9.84
CA PHE A 33 -18.81 -4.37 11.20
C PHE A 33 -19.93 -3.33 11.42
N ASP A 34 -20.81 -3.10 10.43
CA ASP A 34 -21.84 -2.06 10.44
C ASP A 34 -21.31 -0.63 10.71
N VAL A 35 -20.01 -0.39 10.46
CA VAL A 35 -19.35 0.92 10.62
C VAL A 35 -19.26 1.64 9.29
N LEU A 36 -20.30 1.49 8.44
CA LEU A 36 -20.31 2.17 7.17
C LEU A 36 -20.46 3.67 7.43
N PRO A 37 -19.58 4.53 6.88
CA PRO A 37 -19.73 5.96 7.02
C PRO A 37 -21.03 6.40 6.33
N THR A 38 -22.11 6.50 7.10
CA THR A 38 -23.46 6.85 6.63
C THR A 38 -23.57 8.32 6.25
N THR A 39 -22.65 9.15 6.76
CA THR A 39 -22.61 10.60 6.55
C THR A 39 -21.72 11.03 5.39
N LEU A 40 -20.76 10.20 4.98
CA LEU A 40 -19.78 10.54 3.95
C LEU A 40 -19.92 9.61 2.77
N ASN A 41 -20.18 10.18 1.60
CA ASN A 41 -20.29 9.42 0.37
C ASN A 41 -18.92 8.81 0.05
N VAL A 42 -18.83 7.48 -0.04
CA VAL A 42 -17.56 6.74 -0.22
C VAL A 42 -16.76 7.25 -1.43
N GLY A 43 -17.45 7.71 -2.48
CA GLY A 43 -16.83 8.32 -3.65
C GLY A 43 -16.15 9.69 -3.41
N GLN A 44 -16.58 10.44 -2.39
CA GLN A 44 -15.94 11.71 -2.02
C GLN A 44 -14.67 11.49 -1.19
N ILE A 45 -14.64 10.42 -0.39
CA ILE A 45 -13.48 10.05 0.43
C ILE A 45 -12.37 9.41 -0.41
N PHE A 46 -12.73 8.72 -1.49
CA PHE A 46 -11.81 8.02 -2.38
C PHE A 46 -10.52 8.80 -2.71
N PRO A 47 -10.56 10.04 -3.25
CA PRO A 47 -9.34 10.79 -3.56
C PRO A 47 -8.47 11.06 -2.33
N TYR A 48 -9.06 11.31 -1.15
CA TYR A 48 -8.30 11.53 0.08
C TYR A 48 -7.57 10.27 0.54
N VAL A 49 -8.23 9.11 0.45
CA VAL A 49 -7.65 7.82 0.82
C VAL A 49 -6.54 7.41 -0.15
N VAL A 50 -6.71 7.67 -1.45
CA VAL A 50 -5.64 7.46 -2.46
C VAL A 50 -4.40 8.29 -2.12
N ILE A 51 -4.58 9.56 -1.78
CA ILE A 51 -3.48 10.47 -1.44
C ILE A 51 -2.78 10.02 -0.17
N LEU A 52 -3.54 9.62 0.85
CA LEU A 52 -3.01 9.10 2.11
C LEU A 52 -2.20 7.82 1.91
N ILE A 53 -2.81 6.77 1.34
CA ILE A 53 -2.16 5.46 1.14
C ILE A 53 -0.86 5.58 0.32
N GLY A 54 -0.76 6.61 -0.52
CA GLY A 54 0.50 7.15 -0.99
C GLY A 54 1.19 6.25 -2.02
N ILE A 55 1.32 6.75 -3.25
CA ILE A 55 2.12 6.09 -4.32
C ILE A 55 3.60 5.93 -3.90
N GLU A 56 4.04 6.70 -2.92
CA GLU A 56 5.40 6.70 -2.37
C GLU A 56 5.83 5.34 -1.85
N ASN A 57 4.94 4.61 -1.15
CA ASN A 57 5.24 3.28 -0.61
C ASN A 57 5.58 2.30 -1.75
N PHE A 58 4.85 2.33 -2.87
CA PHE A 58 5.14 1.50 -4.05
C PHE A 58 6.42 1.92 -4.76
N TRP A 59 6.69 3.23 -4.84
CA TRP A 59 7.86 3.76 -5.52
C TRP A 59 9.16 3.45 -4.78
N ILE A 60 9.17 3.57 -3.44
CA ILE A 60 10.31 3.28 -2.58
C ILE A 60 10.70 1.79 -2.67
N ILE A 61 9.72 0.88 -2.58
CA ILE A 61 9.96 -0.56 -2.76
C ILE A 61 10.60 -0.83 -4.12
N THR A 62 9.99 -0.31 -5.20
CA THR A 62 10.47 -0.57 -6.57
C THR A 62 11.88 -0.03 -6.77
N LYS A 63 12.15 1.19 -6.27
CA LYS A 63 13.46 1.83 -6.36
C LYS A 63 14.54 1.05 -5.61
N SER A 64 14.25 0.58 -4.40
CA SER A 64 15.23 -0.15 -3.59
C SER A 64 15.56 -1.53 -4.16
N VAL A 65 14.54 -2.27 -4.61
CA VAL A 65 14.75 -3.56 -5.27
C VAL A 65 15.56 -3.41 -6.56
N MET A 66 15.29 -2.37 -7.38
CA MET A 66 16.08 -2.10 -8.58
C MET A 66 17.49 -1.53 -8.31
N SER A 67 17.71 -0.90 -7.15
CA SER A 67 19.01 -0.34 -6.76
C SER A 67 19.94 -1.34 -6.07
N THR A 68 19.46 -2.54 -5.71
CA THR A 68 20.27 -3.55 -5.04
C THR A 68 21.26 -4.19 -6.03
N LYS A 69 22.57 -4.13 -5.72
CA LYS A 69 23.70 -4.58 -6.57
C LYS A 69 23.59 -6.06 -6.99
N LYS A 70 24.07 -6.39 -8.20
CA LYS A 70 23.93 -7.67 -8.94
C LYS A 70 24.81 -8.85 -8.49
N ASP A 71 25.48 -8.76 -7.35
CA ASP A 71 26.58 -9.69 -7.04
C ASP A 71 26.15 -11.00 -6.33
N PHE A 72 24.87 -11.18 -5.98
CA PHE A 72 24.34 -12.35 -5.26
C PHE A 72 23.13 -13.00 -5.95
N GLU A 73 22.80 -14.25 -5.61
CA GLU A 73 21.60 -14.96 -6.09
C GLU A 73 20.33 -14.11 -5.95
N VAL A 74 19.49 -14.14 -7.00
CA VAL A 74 18.28 -13.32 -7.19
C VAL A 74 17.38 -13.27 -5.95
N LYS A 75 17.18 -14.42 -5.30
CA LYS A 75 16.32 -14.56 -4.11
C LYS A 75 16.86 -13.81 -2.90
N HIS A 76 18.18 -13.85 -2.69
CA HIS A 76 18.83 -13.24 -1.53
C HIS A 76 18.86 -11.71 -1.67
N ARG A 77 19.02 -11.21 -2.89
CA ARG A 77 18.96 -9.76 -3.20
C ARG A 77 17.56 -9.17 -2.97
N ILE A 78 16.52 -9.87 -3.41
CA ILE A 78 15.14 -9.43 -3.21
C ILE A 78 14.83 -9.40 -1.70
N ALA A 79 15.22 -10.43 -0.96
CA ALA A 79 15.01 -10.48 0.50
C ALA A 79 15.77 -9.37 1.25
N LEU A 80 17.03 -9.08 0.87
CA LEU A 80 17.82 -7.99 1.46
C LEU A 80 17.26 -6.61 1.13
N GLY A 81 16.89 -6.36 -0.14
CA GLY A 81 16.28 -5.10 -0.56
C GLY A 81 14.93 -4.86 0.13
N LEU A 82 14.09 -5.89 0.24
CA LEU A 82 12.83 -5.79 0.99
C LEU A 82 13.05 -5.60 2.49
N GLY A 83 14.04 -6.25 3.08
CA GLY A 83 14.33 -6.15 4.51
C GLY A 83 14.83 -4.77 4.92
N MET A 84 15.59 -4.09 4.05
CA MET A 84 16.07 -2.73 4.32
C MET A 84 14.95 -1.68 4.28
N GLU A 85 14.06 -1.75 3.29
CA GLU A 85 12.96 -0.78 3.16
C GLU A 85 11.72 -1.15 3.99
N GLY A 86 11.53 -2.43 4.31
CA GLY A 86 10.40 -2.89 5.11
C GLY A 86 10.34 -2.20 6.48
N TRP A 87 11.50 -1.88 7.07
CA TRP A 87 11.59 -1.09 8.31
C TRP A 87 11.09 0.34 8.13
N TYR A 88 11.44 1.00 7.02
CA TYR A 88 10.98 2.35 6.71
C TYR A 88 9.47 2.38 6.48
N ILE A 89 8.95 1.44 5.68
CA ILE A 89 7.51 1.34 5.36
C ILE A 89 6.68 1.05 6.62
N THR A 90 7.15 0.13 7.47
CA THR A 90 6.45 -0.20 8.72
C THR A 90 6.43 0.99 9.67
N LYS A 91 7.52 1.76 9.76
CA LYS A 91 7.54 3.01 10.54
C LYS A 91 6.57 4.04 9.99
N ASN A 92 6.52 4.20 8.67
CA ASN A 92 5.58 5.11 8.02
C ASN A 92 4.13 4.72 8.34
N LEU A 93 3.80 3.43 8.21
CA LEU A 93 2.49 2.89 8.61
C LEU A 93 2.16 3.19 10.07
N LEU A 94 3.11 2.99 10.98
CA LEU A 94 2.89 3.28 12.41
C LEU A 94 2.58 4.76 12.66
N VAL A 95 3.27 5.67 11.97
CA VAL A 95 3.00 7.12 12.06
C VAL A 95 1.60 7.44 11.53
N GLU A 96 1.22 6.90 10.38
CA GLU A 96 -0.14 7.07 9.81
C GLU A 96 -1.23 6.55 10.75
N ILE A 97 -1.06 5.35 11.33
CA ILE A 97 -2.00 4.80 12.32
C ILE A 97 -2.12 5.71 13.54
N LEU A 98 -1.00 6.26 14.03
CA LEU A 98 -1.01 7.22 15.15
C LEU A 98 -1.76 8.51 14.78
N LEU A 99 -1.56 9.04 13.57
CA LEU A 99 -2.29 10.22 13.08
C LEU A 99 -3.79 9.95 12.99
N LEU A 100 -4.20 8.79 12.48
CA LEU A 100 -5.60 8.39 12.42
C LEU A 100 -6.21 8.23 13.82
N PHE A 101 -5.44 7.71 14.77
CA PHE A 101 -5.86 7.58 16.16
C PHE A 101 -6.07 8.95 16.82
N ILE A 102 -5.19 9.91 16.56
CA ILE A 102 -5.36 11.31 17.00
C ILE A 102 -6.60 11.92 16.35
N GLY A 103 -6.84 11.67 15.05
CA GLY A 103 -8.05 12.10 14.34
C GLY A 103 -9.34 11.53 14.96
N TYR A 104 -9.31 10.26 15.37
CA TYR A 104 -10.42 9.62 16.07
C TYR A 104 -10.65 10.23 17.47
N ALA A 105 -9.57 10.53 18.19
CA ALA A 105 -9.63 11.17 19.51
C ALA A 105 -10.11 12.63 19.46
N SER A 106 -10.13 13.27 18.29
CA SER A 106 -10.59 14.66 18.13
C SER A 106 -12.09 14.85 18.41
N GLY A 107 -12.89 13.79 18.47
CA GLY A 107 -14.31 13.85 18.84
C GLY A 107 -15.24 14.49 17.81
N ILE A 108 -14.73 14.81 16.61
CA ILE A 108 -15.54 15.31 15.50
C ILE A 108 -16.14 14.10 14.78
N GLY A 109 -17.45 13.87 14.88
CA GLY A 109 -18.11 12.67 14.35
C GLY A 109 -17.75 12.36 12.88
N GLY A 110 -17.71 13.37 12.01
CA GLY A 110 -17.29 13.18 10.61
C GLY A 110 -15.82 12.73 10.44
N MET A 111 -14.92 13.17 11.31
CA MET A 111 -13.52 12.71 11.31
C MET A 111 -13.38 11.31 11.93
N GLN A 112 -14.22 10.94 12.89
CA GLN A 112 -14.17 9.62 13.52
C GLN A 112 -14.53 8.51 12.53
N GLU A 113 -15.64 8.68 11.80
CA GLU A 113 -16.07 7.78 10.73
C GLU A 113 -14.98 7.64 9.65
N PHE A 114 -14.38 8.76 9.25
CA PHE A 114 -13.27 8.78 8.31
C PHE A 114 -12.04 8.05 8.85
N SER A 115 -11.64 8.30 10.11
CA SER A 115 -10.47 7.66 10.72
C SER A 115 -10.61 6.14 10.77
N VAL A 116 -11.79 5.62 11.12
CA VAL A 116 -12.04 4.17 11.16
C VAL A 116 -11.98 3.57 9.76
N PHE A 117 -12.61 4.20 8.78
CA PHE A 117 -12.57 3.77 7.38
C PHE A 117 -11.15 3.80 6.81
N ALA A 118 -10.41 4.89 7.06
CA ALA A 118 -9.03 5.06 6.63
C ALA A 118 -8.11 4.02 7.28
N LEU A 119 -8.31 3.68 8.56
CA LEU A 119 -7.54 2.64 9.25
C LEU A 119 -7.75 1.27 8.59
N ALA A 120 -9.00 0.90 8.29
CA ALA A 120 -9.31 -0.35 7.59
C ALA A 120 -8.70 -0.39 6.18
N CYS A 121 -8.75 0.74 5.45
CA CYS A 121 -8.10 0.90 4.15
C CYS A 121 -6.58 0.72 4.23
N TYR A 122 -5.91 1.37 5.20
CA TYR A 122 -4.47 1.28 5.38
C TYR A 122 -4.00 -0.13 5.76
N LEU A 123 -4.68 -0.78 6.70
CA LEU A 123 -4.36 -2.15 7.10
C LEU A 123 -4.53 -3.13 5.93
N SER A 124 -5.61 -2.97 5.17
CA SER A 124 -5.89 -3.78 3.98
C SER A 124 -4.83 -3.56 2.89
N ASP A 125 -4.41 -2.31 2.68
CA ASP A 125 -3.41 -1.97 1.67
C ASP A 125 -2.05 -2.53 2.05
N PHE A 126 -1.62 -2.33 3.30
CA PHE A 126 -0.38 -2.90 3.81
C PHE A 126 -0.37 -4.41 3.64
N PHE A 127 -1.45 -5.10 4.04
CA PHE A 127 -1.53 -6.56 3.89
C PHE A 127 -1.37 -7.00 2.43
N LEU A 128 -2.14 -6.41 1.51
CA LEU A 128 -2.07 -6.74 0.09
C LEU A 128 -0.74 -6.32 -0.54
N GLN A 129 -0.11 -5.24 -0.08
CA GLN A 129 1.20 -4.82 -0.55
C GLN A 129 2.25 -5.91 -0.30
N PHE A 130 2.23 -6.56 0.87
CA PHE A 130 3.14 -7.67 1.18
C PHE A 130 2.74 -9.00 0.53
N THR A 131 1.44 -9.30 0.38
CA THR A 131 0.98 -10.60 -0.14
C THR A 131 0.79 -10.65 -1.66
N PHE A 132 0.56 -9.51 -2.31
CA PHE A 132 0.27 -9.40 -3.74
C PHE A 132 1.36 -8.64 -4.48
N PHE A 133 1.63 -7.39 -4.10
CA PHE A 133 2.57 -6.53 -4.84
C PHE A 133 4.02 -7.02 -4.74
N VAL A 134 4.49 -7.33 -3.54
CA VAL A 134 5.86 -7.81 -3.29
C VAL A 134 6.20 -9.10 -4.08
N PRO A 135 5.36 -10.16 -4.07
CA PRO A 135 5.61 -11.35 -4.88
C PRO A 135 5.62 -11.08 -6.39
N ILE A 136 4.73 -10.22 -6.88
CA ILE A 136 4.69 -9.84 -8.31
C ILE A 136 5.98 -9.13 -8.70
N LEU A 137 6.43 -8.17 -7.88
CA LEU A 137 7.71 -7.50 -8.08
C LEU A 137 8.88 -8.49 -8.05
N ALA A 138 8.88 -9.46 -7.12
CA ALA A 138 9.92 -10.48 -7.04
C ALA A 138 9.99 -11.36 -8.30
N VAL A 139 8.84 -11.75 -8.85
CA VAL A 139 8.76 -12.51 -10.10
C VAL A 139 9.22 -11.68 -11.29
N ASP A 140 8.84 -10.41 -11.35
CA ASP A 140 9.19 -9.50 -12.44
C ASP A 140 10.69 -9.22 -12.48
N VAL A 141 11.31 -8.97 -11.32
CA VAL A 141 12.77 -8.83 -11.18
C VAL A 141 13.51 -10.10 -11.59
N ARG A 142 12.98 -11.28 -11.23
CA ARG A 142 13.54 -12.56 -11.66
C ARG A 142 13.42 -12.80 -13.17
N ARG A 143 12.39 -12.25 -13.83
CA ARG A 143 12.20 -12.38 -15.28
C ARG A 143 13.04 -11.38 -16.08
N ALA A 144 13.39 -10.24 -15.49
CA ALA A 144 14.19 -9.20 -16.11
C ALA A 144 15.72 -9.44 -16.02
N GLU A 145 16.14 -10.50 -15.34
CA GLU A 145 17.52 -10.98 -15.22
C GLU A 145 17.76 -12.17 -16.15
#